data_AF-A0A842HE02-F1
#
_entry.id   AF-A0A842HE02-F1
#
_cell.length_a   1.000
_cell.length_b   1.000
_cell.length_c   1.000
_cell.angle_alpha   90.00
_cell.angle_beta   90.00
_cell.angle_gamma   90.00
#
_symmetry.space_group_name_H-M   'P 1'
#
loop_
_entity.id
_entity.type
_entity.pdbx_description
1 polymer ?
#
loop_
_entity_poly.entity_id
_entity_poly.type
_entity_poly.pdbx_seq_one_letter_code
_entity_poly.pdbx_strand_id
1 'polypeptide(L)'
;MYLTLRFFIIHAISVYCASLLLAVDADDPGRSMRDGEVEASQLLWFEDFDSANSLQRFTGNAGDYEATGGENGSGCLTVTATEPGVDVVVCSLNPELLRGKTVVLDGQLRAKNLRQYHDQAHMGPKLTIYFRSASGGEQWHDQPKEYGDYDWTGFRNEVKIPNDVEAVKVLLGLQMATGNLSFDNLKIYEKPRLRSATPRPSESELEAVRVDGLCATPRLKLSGEWAFNAIVDTINDGVCDESFNVSPLAKVKVFNEELSSVQIFKASGPGWDKGNRLKGIYMTPDALEVDSVVVRNQHGVGMELGRDYLVDPRWGTIGRVEGGSIGADEPVYVDYSFYPQRIDSVFLKNGQLYYREGKPLVTQARPPEAESGEVRVANIFLSGRQELLTEGNFYPILETSYPIRPNPVADELLPETMKKLRDGGTLRVLAWGDSITDGGYLREEGEGARWQRQFVEKLQRRFPQAKIVLVTEAWGGRNTNDYFGVPAGHPHNYREKVIAPKPDLVISEFINDSWHSQENFERNYGQILTDLNAIGAEWIVIAPSYQRGWGMEDATGQKNIDDDPRAYIAMLRNFSSAHRIPCADVSARYGRLWRQGIPFLTLMTNQINHPNRTGLEIYADALMALFPES
;
A
#
# COMPACT_ATOMS: atom_id res chain seq x y z
N MET A 1 23.33 13.78 -67.61
CA MET A 1 22.09 14.33 -68.19
C MET A 1 20.92 13.93 -67.28
N TYR A 2 20.78 14.56 -66.13
CA TYR A 2 19.60 14.47 -65.24
C TYR A 2 19.60 15.72 -64.36
N LEU A 3 18.89 16.75 -64.82
CA LEU A 3 18.35 17.81 -63.97
C LEU A 3 17.03 17.30 -63.36
N THR A 4 16.59 17.98 -62.30
CA THR A 4 15.25 17.95 -61.68
C THR A 4 14.88 16.74 -60.81
N LEU A 5 15.31 16.78 -59.55
CA LEU A 5 14.50 16.32 -58.41
C LEU A 5 14.99 16.99 -57.10
N ARG A 6 14.58 18.25 -56.89
CA ARG A 6 14.66 18.95 -55.59
C ARG A 6 13.48 19.91 -55.47
N PHE A 7 12.29 19.36 -55.30
CA PHE A 7 11.09 20.01 -54.74
C PHE A 7 10.12 18.86 -54.40
N PHE A 8 9.46 18.91 -53.24
CA PHE A 8 8.69 17.84 -52.54
C PHE A 8 9.47 16.98 -51.53
N ILE A 9 9.97 17.62 -50.47
CA ILE A 9 10.07 17.01 -49.13
C ILE A 9 9.46 18.00 -48.13
N ILE A 10 8.15 18.26 -48.27
CA ILE A 10 7.25 18.82 -47.24
C ILE A 10 5.84 18.38 -47.71
N HIS A 11 5.10 17.60 -46.90
CA HIS A 11 3.79 16.93 -47.15
C HIS A 11 3.84 15.41 -47.43
N ALA A 12 4.18 14.61 -46.42
CA ALA A 12 3.73 13.20 -46.32
C ALA A 12 3.91 12.58 -44.91
N ILE A 13 3.81 13.38 -43.84
CA ILE A 13 3.78 12.89 -42.45
C ILE A 13 2.61 13.59 -41.75
N SER A 14 1.37 13.21 -42.10
CA SER A 14 0.18 13.63 -41.34
C SER A 14 -1.08 12.79 -41.60
N VAL A 15 -0.99 11.60 -42.20
CA VAL A 15 -2.18 10.76 -42.54
C VAL A 15 -2.07 9.30 -42.06
N TYR A 16 -1.07 8.93 -41.26
CA TYR A 16 -0.88 7.52 -40.86
C TYR A 16 -1.36 7.13 -39.44
N CYS A 17 -2.14 7.96 -38.75
CA CYS A 17 -2.67 7.64 -37.41
C CYS A 17 -4.19 7.47 -37.32
N ALA A 18 -4.95 7.50 -38.41
CA ALA A 18 -6.42 7.51 -38.35
C ALA A 18 -7.12 6.36 -39.10
N SER A 19 -6.44 5.24 -39.40
CA SER A 19 -7.04 4.16 -40.22
C SER A 19 -7.00 2.76 -39.59
N LEU A 20 -6.65 2.62 -38.31
CA LEU A 20 -6.56 1.30 -37.66
C LEU A 20 -7.70 1.00 -36.68
N LEU A 21 -8.91 1.51 -36.94
CA LEU A 21 -10.06 1.30 -36.05
C LEU A 21 -11.33 0.75 -36.72
N LEU A 22 -11.30 0.38 -38.00
CA LEU A 22 -12.45 -0.26 -38.65
C LEU A 22 -12.02 -1.31 -39.70
N ALA A 23 -11.79 -2.53 -39.22
CA ALA A 23 -11.94 -3.76 -40.00
C ALA A 23 -12.03 -4.94 -39.03
N VAL A 24 -13.24 -5.19 -38.51
CA VAL A 24 -13.57 -6.46 -37.86
C VAL A 24 -13.95 -7.41 -38.98
N ASP A 25 -13.01 -8.25 -39.40
CA ASP A 25 -13.32 -9.41 -40.24
C ASP A 25 -13.84 -10.53 -39.35
N ALA A 26 -15.02 -11.03 -39.71
CA ALA A 26 -15.61 -12.22 -39.13
C ALA A 26 -15.02 -13.45 -39.82
N ASP A 27 -14.30 -14.30 -39.06
CA ASP A 27 -14.19 -15.77 -39.20
C ASP A 27 -12.85 -16.29 -38.62
N ASP A 28 -12.82 -16.62 -37.31
CA ASP A 28 -12.00 -17.72 -36.74
C ASP A 28 -12.33 -17.92 -35.23
N PRO A 29 -13.16 -18.90 -34.83
CA PRO A 29 -13.44 -19.19 -33.43
C PRO A 29 -12.41 -20.17 -32.87
N GLY A 30 -11.14 -19.78 -32.71
CA GLY A 30 -10.15 -20.77 -32.27
C GLY A 30 -8.68 -20.41 -32.15
N ARG A 31 -8.27 -19.17 -31.83
CA ARG A 31 -6.88 -18.94 -31.35
C ARG A 31 -6.67 -17.64 -30.56
N SER A 32 -6.49 -17.82 -29.25
CA SER A 32 -5.53 -17.15 -28.36
C SER A 32 -5.25 -15.65 -28.51
N MET A 33 -5.70 -14.88 -27.51
CA MET A 33 -4.87 -13.85 -26.87
C MET A 33 -4.91 -14.05 -25.34
N ARG A 34 -3.75 -14.40 -24.77
CA ARG A 34 -3.46 -14.23 -23.34
C ARG A 34 -2.26 -13.32 -23.27
N ASP A 35 -2.52 -12.02 -23.20
CA ASP A 35 -1.58 -11.02 -22.74
C ASP A 35 -2.27 -10.26 -21.61
N GLY A 36 -1.51 -9.92 -20.57
CA GLY A 36 -2.01 -9.12 -19.46
C GLY A 36 -2.49 -7.77 -19.96
N GLU A 37 -3.80 -7.61 -20.09
CA GLU A 37 -4.41 -6.33 -20.47
C GLU A 37 -4.15 -5.30 -19.36
N VAL A 38 -3.17 -4.44 -19.60
CA VAL A 38 -3.22 -3.06 -19.11
C VAL A 38 -4.43 -2.44 -19.82
N GLU A 39 -5.54 -2.21 -19.10
CA GLU A 39 -6.63 -1.44 -19.69
C GLU A 39 -6.07 -0.11 -20.20
N ALA A 40 -6.38 0.26 -21.44
CA ALA A 40 -5.92 1.52 -22.01
C ALA A 40 -6.34 2.68 -21.08
N SER A 41 -5.41 3.58 -20.77
CA SER A 41 -5.68 4.75 -19.92
C SER A 41 -6.87 5.53 -20.48
N GLN A 42 -7.96 5.62 -19.70
CA GLN A 42 -9.15 6.35 -20.13
C GLN A 42 -8.86 7.85 -20.06
N LEU A 43 -8.87 8.54 -21.20
CA LEU A 43 -8.81 10.01 -21.23
C LEU A 43 -10.10 10.58 -20.60
N LEU A 44 -9.95 11.34 -19.52
CA LEU A 44 -11.06 11.92 -18.75
C LEU A 44 -11.28 13.40 -19.10
N TRP A 45 -10.22 14.11 -19.45
CA TRP A 45 -10.25 15.50 -19.87
C TRP A 45 -9.04 15.84 -20.75
N PHE A 46 -9.24 16.75 -21.69
CA PHE A 46 -8.20 17.17 -22.64
C PHE A 46 -8.38 18.63 -23.04
N GLU A 47 -7.26 19.34 -23.19
CA GLU A 47 -7.19 20.69 -23.72
C GLU A 47 -5.89 20.87 -24.52
N ASP A 48 -6.03 21.08 -25.83
CA ASP A 48 -4.91 21.37 -26.76
C ASP A 48 -4.64 22.87 -26.89
N PHE A 49 -5.56 23.74 -26.48
CA PHE A 49 -5.49 25.17 -26.75
C PHE A 49 -5.32 25.53 -28.23
N ASP A 50 -5.79 24.72 -29.18
CA ASP A 50 -5.69 25.02 -30.62
C ASP A 50 -6.68 26.10 -31.08
N SER A 51 -7.54 26.57 -30.17
CA SER A 51 -8.54 27.59 -30.41
C SER A 51 -8.55 28.63 -29.29
N ALA A 52 -8.68 29.91 -29.64
CA ALA A 52 -8.90 30.98 -28.67
C ALA A 52 -10.13 30.73 -27.78
N ASN A 53 -11.11 29.95 -28.25
CA ASN A 53 -12.29 29.58 -27.49
C ASN A 53 -11.96 28.65 -26.30
N SER A 54 -10.82 27.94 -26.32
CA SER A 54 -10.37 27.09 -25.22
C SER A 54 -10.25 27.87 -23.90
N LEU A 55 -9.85 29.14 -23.97
CA LEU A 55 -9.72 30.00 -22.79
C LEU A 55 -11.06 30.29 -22.09
N GLN A 56 -12.21 30.14 -22.75
CA GLN A 56 -13.53 30.36 -22.14
C GLN A 56 -13.83 29.34 -21.03
N ARG A 57 -13.14 28.20 -21.01
CA ARG A 57 -13.26 27.16 -19.97
C ARG A 57 -12.51 27.52 -18.69
N PHE A 58 -11.69 28.55 -18.75
CA PHE A 58 -10.87 29.01 -17.66
C PHE A 58 -11.41 30.33 -17.11
N THR A 59 -11.30 30.48 -15.80
CA THR A 59 -11.62 31.69 -15.05
C THR A 59 -10.33 32.35 -14.58
N GLY A 60 -10.35 33.68 -14.44
CA GLY A 60 -9.14 34.48 -14.23
C GLY A 60 -8.68 35.15 -15.52
N ASN A 61 -8.01 36.29 -15.38
CA ASN A 61 -7.62 37.16 -16.52
C ASN A 61 -6.12 37.12 -16.82
N ALA A 62 -5.41 36.09 -16.34
CA ALA A 62 -3.94 36.00 -16.41
C ALA A 62 -3.42 35.30 -17.69
N GLY A 63 -4.30 34.69 -18.48
CA GLY A 63 -3.94 33.88 -19.64
C GLY A 63 -4.27 34.55 -20.97
N ASP A 64 -3.30 34.57 -21.87
CA ASP A 64 -3.42 35.02 -23.25
C ASP A 64 -3.36 33.83 -24.22
N TYR A 65 -4.03 33.96 -25.36
CA TYR A 65 -3.98 32.97 -26.45
C TYR A 65 -2.92 33.35 -27.47
N GLU A 66 -2.00 32.42 -27.77
CA GLU A 66 -0.99 32.58 -28.82
C GLU A 66 -1.26 31.61 -29.97
N ALA A 67 -1.71 32.12 -31.11
CA ALA A 67 -2.28 31.30 -32.20
C ALA A 67 -1.29 30.37 -32.93
N THR A 68 0.01 30.62 -32.82
CA THR A 68 1.07 29.84 -33.48
C THR A 68 2.20 29.50 -32.51
N GLY A 69 1.92 29.58 -31.20
CA GLY A 69 2.90 29.44 -30.13
C GLY A 69 3.11 27.99 -29.69
N GLY A 70 2.17 27.09 -29.98
CA GLY A 70 2.12 25.70 -29.51
C GLY A 70 3.25 24.80 -30.01
N GLU A 71 3.33 23.60 -29.44
CA GLU A 71 4.38 22.59 -29.65
C GLU A 71 4.58 22.26 -31.13
N ASN A 72 3.48 22.23 -31.88
CA ASN A 72 3.47 21.91 -33.32
C ASN A 72 3.22 23.14 -34.20
N GLY A 73 3.43 24.35 -33.67
CA GLY A 73 3.09 25.62 -34.32
C GLY A 73 1.59 25.92 -34.32
N SER A 74 0.83 25.25 -33.45
CA SER A 74 -0.60 25.45 -33.22
C SER A 74 -0.85 26.49 -32.11
N GLY A 75 -2.08 26.53 -31.56
CA GLY A 75 -2.42 27.47 -30.50
C GLY A 75 -1.82 27.05 -29.16
N CYS A 76 -1.55 28.00 -28.25
CA CYS A 76 -1.24 27.68 -26.86
C CYS A 76 -1.79 28.74 -25.90
N LEU A 77 -1.93 28.37 -24.62
CA LEU A 77 -2.15 29.32 -23.54
C LEU A 77 -0.79 29.85 -23.07
N THR A 78 -0.64 31.16 -22.92
CA THR A 78 0.54 31.80 -22.32
C THR A 78 0.15 32.67 -21.15
N VAL A 79 0.87 32.56 -20.04
CA VAL A 79 0.75 33.42 -18.86
C VAL A 79 2.04 34.22 -18.72
N THR A 80 1.90 35.55 -18.60
CA THR A 80 3.02 36.48 -18.46
C THR A 80 2.91 37.24 -17.14
N ALA A 81 3.90 37.10 -16.27
CA ALA A 81 4.00 37.86 -15.03
C ALA A 81 5.26 38.74 -15.04
N THR A 82 5.09 40.06 -14.88
CA THR A 82 6.20 41.02 -14.82
C THR A 82 6.60 41.39 -13.40
N GLU A 83 5.70 41.18 -12.44
CA GLU A 83 5.91 41.37 -11.00
C GLU A 83 5.49 40.09 -10.25
N PRO A 84 6.10 39.79 -9.10
CA PRO A 84 5.71 38.63 -8.30
C PRO A 84 4.29 38.82 -7.74
N GLY A 85 3.34 38.03 -8.24
CA GLY A 85 1.91 38.10 -7.88
C GLY A 85 1.21 36.74 -8.01
N VAL A 86 -0.10 36.75 -8.21
CA VAL A 86 -0.90 35.53 -8.44
C VAL A 86 -1.56 35.64 -9.80
N ASP A 87 -0.92 35.08 -10.81
CA ASP A 87 -1.33 35.13 -12.21
C ASP A 87 -1.69 33.72 -12.66
N VAL A 88 -2.88 33.26 -12.28
CA VAL A 88 -3.36 31.91 -12.59
C VAL A 88 -4.72 31.93 -13.28
N VAL A 89 -4.91 31.01 -14.21
CA VAL A 89 -6.20 30.67 -14.79
C VAL A 89 -6.67 29.33 -14.24
N VAL A 90 -7.99 29.19 -14.06
CA VAL A 90 -8.58 28.07 -13.34
C VAL A 90 -9.72 27.45 -14.14
N CYS A 91 -9.61 26.16 -14.46
CA CYS A 91 -10.68 25.38 -15.05
C CYS A 91 -11.36 24.52 -13.99
N SER A 92 -12.68 24.57 -13.90
CA SER A 92 -13.45 23.67 -13.02
C SER A 92 -13.86 22.41 -13.78
N LEU A 93 -13.63 21.25 -13.19
CA LEU A 93 -13.96 19.95 -13.77
C LEU A 93 -15.16 19.33 -13.08
N ASN A 94 -15.87 18.43 -13.78
CA ASN A 94 -16.95 17.66 -13.18
C ASN A 94 -16.36 16.60 -12.21
N PRO A 95 -16.62 16.69 -10.89
CA PRO A 95 -16.05 15.76 -9.92
C PRO A 95 -16.43 14.30 -10.16
N GLU A 96 -17.62 14.04 -10.72
CA GLU A 96 -18.10 12.67 -10.99
C GLU A 96 -17.21 11.91 -11.97
N LEU A 97 -16.55 12.61 -12.91
CA LEU A 97 -15.67 11.97 -13.88
C LEU A 97 -14.37 11.42 -13.25
N LEU A 98 -13.97 11.98 -12.09
CA LEU A 98 -12.72 11.66 -11.42
C LEU A 98 -12.91 10.96 -10.08
N ARG A 99 -14.14 10.94 -9.53
CA ARG A 99 -14.50 10.38 -8.23
C ARG A 99 -13.91 8.98 -8.03
N GLY A 100 -13.13 8.80 -6.97
CA GLY A 100 -12.54 7.49 -6.62
C GLY A 100 -11.43 6.99 -7.56
N LYS A 101 -11.05 7.75 -8.61
CA LYS A 101 -10.03 7.36 -9.58
C LYS A 101 -8.64 7.81 -9.14
N THR A 102 -7.61 7.09 -9.59
CA THR A 102 -6.24 7.62 -9.61
C THR A 102 -6.05 8.24 -10.99
N VAL A 103 -5.73 9.53 -11.03
CA VAL A 103 -5.63 10.28 -12.28
C VAL A 103 -4.23 10.86 -12.44
N VAL A 104 -3.80 11.02 -13.68
CA VAL A 104 -2.58 11.75 -14.01
C VAL A 104 -2.99 13.03 -14.73
N LEU A 105 -2.56 14.17 -14.22
CA LEU A 105 -2.51 15.43 -14.95
C LEU A 105 -1.17 15.49 -15.68
N ASP A 106 -1.21 15.58 -17.00
CA ASP A 106 -0.07 15.63 -17.91
C ASP A 106 -0.20 16.88 -18.78
N GLY A 107 0.91 17.54 -19.09
CA GLY A 107 0.91 18.77 -19.87
C GLY A 107 2.29 19.15 -20.39
N GLN A 108 2.31 19.79 -21.56
CA GLN A 108 3.53 20.38 -22.13
C GLN A 108 3.65 21.83 -21.69
N LEU A 109 4.80 22.19 -21.12
CA LEU A 109 5.10 23.55 -20.69
C LEU A 109 6.34 24.06 -21.41
N ARG A 110 6.33 25.35 -21.73
CA ARG A 110 7.50 26.09 -22.25
C ARG A 110 7.68 27.36 -21.44
N ALA A 111 8.90 27.67 -21.03
CA ALA A 111 9.16 28.87 -20.25
C ALA A 111 10.25 29.75 -20.84
N LYS A 112 10.10 31.06 -20.63
CA LYS A 112 11.10 32.07 -20.96
C LYS A 112 11.21 33.10 -19.85
N ASN A 113 12.43 33.34 -19.39
CA ASN A 113 12.80 34.19 -18.28
C ASN A 113 12.04 33.85 -16.99
N LEU A 114 11.71 32.58 -16.74
CA LEU A 114 10.98 32.17 -15.56
C LEU A 114 11.88 32.26 -14.31
N ARG A 115 11.51 33.10 -13.35
CA ARG A 115 12.32 33.40 -12.17
C ARG A 115 11.55 33.12 -10.87
N GLN A 116 12.24 32.49 -9.94
CA GLN A 116 11.77 32.26 -8.59
C GLN A 116 11.90 33.54 -7.75
N TYR A 117 10.83 33.91 -7.03
CA TYR A 117 10.83 35.03 -6.08
C TYR A 117 10.47 34.62 -4.65
N HIS A 118 10.09 33.36 -4.44
CA HIS A 118 9.75 32.82 -3.13
C HIS A 118 10.26 31.38 -3.00
N ASP A 119 10.73 30.99 -1.81
CA ASP A 119 11.39 29.71 -1.53
C ASP A 119 10.43 28.57 -1.15
N GLN A 120 9.22 28.89 -0.67
CA GLN A 120 8.16 27.91 -0.46
C GLN A 120 7.91 27.04 -1.69
N ALA A 121 7.94 25.72 -1.49
CA ALA A 121 7.82 24.72 -2.56
C ALA A 121 6.52 24.78 -3.37
N HIS A 122 5.46 25.36 -2.80
CA HIS A 122 4.17 25.54 -3.48
C HIS A 122 4.07 26.87 -4.22
N MET A 123 5.10 27.71 -4.23
CA MET A 123 5.17 28.91 -5.07
C MET A 123 5.91 28.60 -6.38
N GLY A 124 5.67 29.39 -7.42
CA GLY A 124 6.29 29.24 -8.73
C GLY A 124 5.30 28.88 -9.85
N PRO A 125 5.76 28.20 -10.91
CA PRO A 125 4.90 27.77 -12.00
C PRO A 125 3.83 26.76 -11.55
N LYS A 126 2.66 26.82 -12.19
CA LYS A 126 1.46 26.03 -11.87
C LYS A 126 1.02 25.16 -13.03
N LEU A 127 1.06 23.86 -12.80
CA LEU A 127 0.29 22.82 -13.47
C LEU A 127 -0.30 21.97 -12.33
N THR A 128 -1.35 22.51 -11.72
CA THR A 128 -1.90 22.00 -10.46
C THR A 128 -3.25 21.34 -10.70
N ILE A 129 -3.46 20.17 -10.11
CA ILE A 129 -4.80 19.65 -9.85
C ILE A 129 -5.20 19.92 -8.40
N TYR A 130 -6.35 20.53 -8.23
CA TYR A 130 -6.96 20.88 -6.96
C TYR A 130 -8.22 20.06 -6.75
N PHE A 131 -8.50 19.64 -5.52
CA PHE A 131 -9.81 19.11 -5.17
C PHE A 131 -10.19 19.41 -3.72
N ARG A 132 -11.50 19.36 -3.45
CA ARG A 132 -12.07 19.40 -2.10
C ARG A 132 -12.92 18.16 -1.85
N SER A 133 -12.77 17.54 -0.68
CA SER A 133 -13.64 16.44 -0.22
C SER A 133 -14.19 16.71 1.19
N ALA A 134 -15.31 16.06 1.52
CA ALA A 134 -15.93 16.19 2.83
C ALA A 134 -15.02 15.68 3.97
N SER A 135 -14.28 14.61 3.70
CA SER A 135 -13.36 13.96 4.65
C SER A 135 -11.98 14.63 4.76
N GLY A 136 -11.49 15.22 3.67
CA GLY A 136 -10.09 15.62 3.51
C GLY A 136 -9.85 17.11 3.34
N GLY A 137 -10.90 17.93 3.32
CA GLY A 137 -10.80 19.36 3.08
C GLY A 137 -10.24 19.66 1.69
N GLU A 138 -9.48 20.75 1.57
CA GLU A 138 -8.92 21.24 0.31
C GLU A 138 -7.49 20.71 0.09
N GLN A 139 -7.19 20.26 -1.13
CA GLN A 139 -5.88 19.70 -1.51
C GLN A 139 -5.39 20.24 -2.85
N TRP A 140 -4.08 20.46 -2.94
CA TRP A 140 -3.38 20.95 -4.12
C TRP A 140 -2.21 20.03 -4.45
N HIS A 141 -2.20 19.53 -5.67
CA HIS A 141 -1.17 18.63 -6.17
C HIS A 141 -0.56 19.27 -7.41
N ASP A 142 0.70 19.70 -7.28
CA ASP A 142 1.40 20.53 -8.26
C ASP A 142 2.57 19.77 -8.90
N GLN A 143 2.99 20.18 -10.10
CA GLN A 143 4.15 19.63 -10.79
C GLN A 143 5.48 20.03 -10.12
N PRO A 144 6.57 19.26 -10.32
CA PRO A 144 7.93 19.65 -9.93
C PRO A 144 8.29 21.05 -10.47
N LYS A 145 8.98 21.85 -9.65
CA LYS A 145 9.30 23.24 -10.00
C LYS A 145 10.58 23.30 -10.83
N GLU A 146 10.46 23.86 -12.02
CA GLU A 146 11.60 24.19 -12.89
C GLU A 146 11.59 25.70 -13.20
N TYR A 147 12.77 26.30 -13.26
CA TYR A 147 12.97 27.73 -13.46
C TYR A 147 14.03 27.95 -14.54
N GLY A 148 14.01 29.12 -15.18
CA GLY A 148 14.87 29.45 -16.32
C GLY A 148 14.14 29.35 -17.66
N ASP A 149 14.91 29.15 -18.73
CA ASP A 149 14.40 28.97 -20.08
C ASP A 149 14.35 27.48 -20.40
N TYR A 150 13.21 26.99 -20.85
CA TYR A 150 13.07 25.64 -21.37
C TYR A 150 12.06 25.62 -22.51
N ASP A 151 12.35 24.79 -23.52
CA ASP A 151 11.41 24.52 -24.61
C ASP A 151 10.31 23.56 -24.14
N TRP A 152 9.36 23.23 -25.01
CA TRP A 152 8.27 22.29 -24.70
C TRP A 152 8.76 21.03 -24.00
N THR A 153 8.39 20.92 -22.72
CA THR A 153 8.82 19.89 -21.79
C THR A 153 7.60 19.33 -21.08
N GLY A 154 7.52 18.00 -21.00
CA GLY A 154 6.40 17.29 -20.38
C GLY A 154 6.48 17.29 -18.86
N PHE A 155 5.41 17.73 -18.21
CA PHE A 155 5.24 17.67 -16.76
C PHE A 155 4.03 16.82 -16.41
N ARG A 156 4.18 16.00 -15.37
CA ARG A 156 3.09 15.15 -14.89
C ARG A 156 2.94 15.20 -13.38
N ASN A 157 1.71 15.08 -12.92
CA ASN A 157 1.38 14.82 -11.54
C ASN A 157 0.29 13.75 -11.42
N GLU A 158 0.50 12.79 -10.51
CA GLU A 158 -0.41 11.70 -10.23
C GLU A 158 -1.10 11.90 -8.88
N VAL A 159 -2.43 11.75 -8.86
CA VAL A 159 -3.20 11.97 -7.64
C VAL A 159 -4.37 11.00 -7.51
N LYS A 160 -4.64 10.58 -6.28
CA LYS A 160 -5.84 9.81 -5.92
C LYS A 160 -6.98 10.78 -5.56
N ILE A 161 -8.08 10.72 -6.31
CA ILE A 161 -9.27 11.51 -6.02
C ILE A 161 -10.17 10.73 -5.05
N PRO A 162 -10.60 11.34 -3.91
CA PRO A 162 -11.47 10.69 -2.94
C PRO A 162 -12.85 10.31 -3.50
N ASN A 163 -13.50 9.32 -2.88
CA ASN A 163 -14.86 8.89 -3.26
C ASN A 163 -15.92 9.95 -2.91
N ASP A 164 -15.65 10.81 -1.94
CA ASP A 164 -16.51 11.90 -1.44
C ASP A 164 -16.05 13.28 -1.97
N VAL A 165 -15.36 13.32 -3.11
CA VAL A 165 -14.96 14.57 -3.75
C VAL A 165 -16.18 15.44 -4.09
N GLU A 166 -16.09 16.73 -3.78
CA GLU A 166 -17.15 17.71 -4.01
C GLU A 166 -16.80 18.68 -5.15
N ALA A 167 -15.51 18.96 -5.34
CA ALA A 167 -15.02 19.89 -6.35
C ALA A 167 -13.64 19.47 -6.87
N VAL A 168 -13.40 19.66 -8.16
CA VAL A 168 -12.10 19.44 -8.81
C VAL A 168 -11.78 20.62 -9.72
N LYS A 169 -10.54 21.11 -9.72
CA LYS A 169 -10.07 22.21 -10.56
C LYS A 169 -8.67 21.95 -11.11
N VAL A 170 -8.34 22.54 -12.25
CA VAL A 170 -6.99 22.65 -12.80
C VAL A 170 -6.55 24.10 -12.75
N LEU A 171 -5.37 24.37 -12.19
CA LEU A 171 -4.79 25.71 -12.10
C LEU A 171 -3.53 25.76 -12.97
N LEU A 172 -3.45 26.78 -13.82
CA LEU A 172 -2.34 27.01 -14.73
C LEU A 172 -1.83 28.44 -14.56
N GLY A 173 -0.51 28.65 -14.56
CA GLY A 173 0.08 29.99 -14.54
C GLY A 173 1.23 30.15 -13.55
N LEU A 174 1.32 31.31 -12.92
CA LEU A 174 2.45 31.73 -12.09
C LEU A 174 1.95 32.24 -10.73
N GLN A 175 2.64 31.85 -9.66
CA GLN A 175 2.37 32.35 -8.32
C GLN A 175 3.68 32.73 -7.62
N MET A 176 3.84 33.99 -7.21
CA MET A 176 5.08 34.55 -6.66
C MET A 176 6.31 34.25 -7.53
N ALA A 177 6.14 34.35 -8.85
CA ALA A 177 7.16 34.17 -9.87
C ALA A 177 6.91 35.13 -11.04
N THR A 178 7.95 35.41 -11.81
CA THR A 178 7.89 36.25 -13.01
C THR A 178 8.39 35.49 -14.23
N GLY A 179 7.99 35.93 -15.42
CA GLY A 179 8.41 35.34 -16.70
C GLY A 179 7.22 35.00 -17.57
N ASN A 180 7.49 34.29 -18.66
CA ASN A 180 6.47 33.77 -19.56
C ASN A 180 6.41 32.25 -19.41
N LEU A 181 5.20 31.73 -19.25
CA LEU A 181 4.93 30.30 -19.17
C LEU A 181 3.80 29.93 -20.13
N SER A 182 4.12 29.12 -21.14
CA SER A 182 3.17 28.61 -22.12
C SER A 182 2.78 27.17 -21.79
N PHE A 183 1.55 26.80 -22.12
CA PHE A 183 0.92 25.50 -21.88
C PHE A 183 0.28 24.96 -23.16
N ASP A 184 0.46 23.68 -23.40
CA ASP A 184 -0.10 22.95 -24.53
C ASP A 184 -0.38 21.48 -24.12
N ASN A 185 -1.24 20.79 -24.87
CA ASN A 185 -1.47 19.35 -24.78
C ASN A 185 -1.79 18.83 -23.36
N LEU A 186 -2.67 19.52 -22.63
CA LEU A 186 -3.06 19.11 -21.29
C LEU A 186 -4.01 17.92 -21.32
N LYS A 187 -3.69 16.89 -20.54
CA LYS A 187 -4.48 15.66 -20.43
C LYS A 187 -4.72 15.35 -18.97
N ILE A 188 -5.94 14.94 -18.66
CA ILE A 188 -6.20 14.14 -17.48
C ILE A 188 -6.69 12.79 -17.94
N TYR A 189 -6.00 11.75 -17.53
CA TYR A 189 -6.41 10.38 -17.80
C TYR A 189 -6.42 9.56 -16.53
N GLU A 190 -7.32 8.58 -16.48
CA GLU A 190 -7.30 7.57 -15.43
C GLU A 190 -6.03 6.75 -15.60
N LYS A 191 -5.23 6.69 -14.54
CA LYS A 191 -4.13 5.74 -14.49
C LYS A 191 -4.74 4.34 -14.46
N PRO A 192 -4.44 3.48 -15.44
CA PRO A 192 -4.90 2.10 -15.42
C PRO A 192 -4.53 1.50 -14.07
N ARG A 193 -5.52 0.95 -13.36
CA ARG A 193 -5.17 0.03 -12.27
C ARG A 193 -4.45 -1.11 -12.96
N LEU A 194 -3.18 -1.33 -12.61
CA LEU A 194 -2.54 -2.60 -12.91
C LEU A 194 -3.39 -3.66 -12.21
N ARG A 195 -4.28 -4.31 -12.97
CA ARG A 195 -5.11 -5.36 -12.41
C ARG A 195 -4.18 -6.51 -12.09
N SER A 196 -4.17 -6.85 -10.82
CA SER A 196 -3.58 -8.07 -10.32
C SER A 196 -4.02 -9.27 -11.18
N ALA A 197 -3.06 -9.96 -11.78
CA ALA A 197 -3.30 -11.24 -12.45
C ALA A 197 -3.47 -12.41 -11.45
N THR A 198 -3.68 -12.14 -10.15
CA THR A 198 -4.00 -13.21 -9.19
C THR A 198 -5.29 -13.87 -9.68
N PRO A 199 -5.27 -15.16 -10.04
CA PRO A 199 -6.47 -15.84 -10.50
C PRO A 199 -7.56 -15.72 -9.41
N ARG A 200 -8.86 -15.79 -9.76
CA ARG A 200 -9.96 -15.84 -8.75
C ARG A 200 -10.43 -17.26 -8.48
N PRO A 201 -10.67 -17.67 -7.20
CA PRO A 201 -11.03 -19.05 -6.92
C PRO A 201 -12.28 -19.47 -7.69
N SER A 202 -12.29 -20.70 -8.15
CA SER A 202 -13.45 -21.35 -8.73
C SER A 202 -14.53 -21.56 -7.66
N GLU A 203 -15.78 -21.74 -8.10
CA GLU A 203 -16.90 -21.99 -7.17
C GLU A 203 -16.66 -23.23 -6.31
N SER A 204 -16.07 -24.30 -6.87
CA SER A 204 -15.72 -25.51 -6.12
C SER A 204 -14.66 -25.25 -5.04
N GLU A 205 -13.68 -24.39 -5.31
CA GLU A 205 -12.66 -24.01 -4.32
C GLU A 205 -13.27 -23.17 -3.20
N LEU A 206 -14.21 -22.27 -3.53
CA LEU A 206 -14.95 -21.49 -2.54
C LEU A 206 -15.85 -22.39 -1.68
N GLU A 207 -16.55 -23.34 -2.29
CA GLU A 207 -17.41 -24.31 -1.60
C GLU A 207 -16.60 -25.16 -0.62
N ALA A 208 -15.39 -25.61 -1.02
CA ALA A 208 -14.52 -26.43 -0.19
C ALA A 208 -14.01 -25.72 1.09
N VAL A 209 -14.04 -24.39 1.11
CA VAL A 209 -13.65 -23.61 2.29
C VAL A 209 -14.82 -22.88 2.92
N ARG A 210 -16.07 -23.16 2.55
CA ARG A 210 -17.22 -22.60 3.26
C ARG A 210 -17.28 -23.12 4.69
N VAL A 211 -18.05 -22.42 5.51
CA VAL A 211 -18.37 -22.87 6.86
C VAL A 211 -19.32 -24.05 6.76
N ASP A 212 -18.87 -25.22 7.23
CA ASP A 212 -19.66 -26.45 7.22
C ASP A 212 -21.02 -26.27 7.91
N GLY A 213 -22.07 -26.83 7.30
CA GLY A 213 -23.42 -26.81 7.87
C GLY A 213 -24.23 -25.55 7.57
N LEU A 214 -23.69 -24.58 6.83
CA LEU A 214 -24.40 -23.36 6.44
C LEU A 214 -24.89 -23.40 4.99
N CYS A 215 -26.10 -22.88 4.75
CA CYS A 215 -26.67 -22.69 3.40
C CYS A 215 -26.22 -21.37 2.75
N ALA A 216 -25.83 -20.38 3.56
CA ALA A 216 -25.46 -19.06 3.11
C ALA A 216 -24.48 -18.39 4.08
N THR A 217 -23.85 -17.32 3.62
CA THR A 217 -22.96 -16.50 4.45
C THR A 217 -23.72 -15.90 5.66
N PRO A 218 -23.13 -16.00 6.87
CA PRO A 218 -23.66 -15.32 8.06
C PRO A 218 -23.85 -13.82 7.85
N ARG A 219 -24.96 -13.27 8.34
CA ARG A 219 -25.28 -11.85 8.25
C ARG A 219 -25.31 -11.24 9.64
N LEU A 220 -24.62 -10.12 9.80
CA LEU A 220 -24.63 -9.32 11.04
C LEU A 220 -25.25 -7.96 10.75
N LYS A 221 -26.24 -7.55 11.56
CA LYS A 221 -26.95 -6.27 11.40
C LYS A 221 -26.95 -5.50 12.72
N LEU A 222 -26.66 -4.22 12.68
CA LEU A 222 -26.81 -3.35 13.85
C LEU A 222 -28.27 -3.34 14.32
N SER A 223 -28.48 -3.44 15.63
CA SER A 223 -29.82 -3.36 16.25
C SER A 223 -29.87 -2.38 17.43
N GLY A 224 -28.74 -1.78 17.80
CA GLY A 224 -28.61 -0.69 18.77
C GLY A 224 -27.17 -0.17 18.81
N GLU A 225 -26.87 0.78 19.70
CA GLU A 225 -25.52 1.38 19.82
C GLU A 225 -24.44 0.33 20.11
N TRP A 226 -24.76 -0.63 20.96
CA TRP A 226 -23.88 -1.74 21.35
C TRP A 226 -24.58 -3.10 21.19
N ALA A 227 -25.48 -3.19 20.20
CA ALA A 227 -26.27 -4.39 19.94
C ALA A 227 -26.31 -4.73 18.44
N PHE A 228 -26.37 -6.03 18.15
CA PHE A 228 -26.49 -6.53 16.78
C PHE A 228 -27.32 -7.81 16.73
N ASN A 229 -27.87 -8.11 15.55
CA ASN A 229 -28.54 -9.36 15.24
C ASN A 229 -27.63 -10.21 14.35
N ALA A 230 -27.48 -11.49 14.70
CA ALA A 230 -26.80 -12.50 13.90
C ALA A 230 -27.81 -13.41 13.24
N ILE A 231 -27.76 -13.49 11.91
CA ILE A 231 -28.66 -14.32 11.10
C ILE A 231 -27.82 -15.35 10.35
N VAL A 232 -28.12 -16.63 10.57
CA VAL A 232 -27.39 -17.75 9.99
C VAL A 232 -28.39 -18.74 9.37
N ASP A 233 -28.26 -18.97 8.06
CA ASP A 233 -29.05 -20.00 7.37
C ASP A 233 -28.30 -21.33 7.46
N THR A 234 -28.86 -22.30 8.17
CA THR A 234 -28.25 -23.63 8.36
C THR A 234 -28.86 -24.65 7.40
N ILE A 235 -28.14 -25.75 7.15
CA ILE A 235 -28.63 -26.84 6.29
C ILE A 235 -29.74 -27.64 6.98
N ASN A 236 -29.62 -27.87 8.29
CA ASN A 236 -30.50 -28.80 9.01
C ASN A 236 -31.53 -28.11 9.92
N ASP A 237 -31.21 -26.93 10.47
CA ASP A 237 -31.96 -26.31 11.55
C ASP A 237 -32.75 -25.06 11.09
N GLY A 238 -32.74 -24.77 9.78
CA GLY A 238 -33.38 -23.59 9.21
C GLY A 238 -32.59 -22.31 9.51
N VAL A 239 -33.30 -21.20 9.72
CA VAL A 239 -32.71 -19.87 9.96
C VAL A 239 -32.61 -19.62 11.46
N CYS A 240 -31.38 -19.42 11.95
CA CYS A 240 -31.12 -18.92 13.30
C CYS A 240 -31.04 -17.39 13.24
N ASP A 241 -31.80 -16.68 14.08
CA ASP A 241 -31.81 -15.22 14.19
C ASP A 241 -31.80 -14.83 15.67
N GLU A 242 -30.65 -14.37 16.17
CA GLU A 242 -30.43 -14.07 17.59
C GLU A 242 -29.85 -12.67 17.77
N SER A 243 -30.29 -11.97 18.83
CA SER A 243 -29.83 -10.63 19.18
C SER A 243 -28.80 -10.68 20.30
N PHE A 244 -27.68 -9.98 20.15
CA PHE A 244 -26.60 -9.92 21.12
C PHE A 244 -26.23 -8.48 21.47
N ASN A 245 -25.78 -8.28 22.71
CA ASN A 245 -25.15 -7.05 23.17
C ASN A 245 -23.64 -7.24 23.26
N VAL A 246 -22.88 -6.22 22.89
CA VAL A 246 -21.42 -6.19 22.94
C VAL A 246 -21.01 -5.24 24.05
N SER A 247 -20.21 -5.70 25.01
CA SER A 247 -19.63 -4.81 26.02
C SER A 247 -18.66 -3.83 25.35
N PRO A 248 -18.75 -2.51 25.58
CA PRO A 248 -17.73 -1.57 25.10
C PRO A 248 -16.34 -1.92 25.63
N LEU A 249 -15.29 -1.47 24.94
CA LEU A 249 -13.91 -1.66 25.41
C LEU A 249 -13.71 -0.93 26.75
N ALA A 250 -13.26 -1.67 27.76
CA ALA A 250 -12.93 -1.09 29.05
C ALA A 250 -11.68 -0.20 28.93
N LYS A 251 -11.77 1.00 29.47
CA LYS A 251 -10.64 1.93 29.59
C LYS A 251 -9.61 1.37 30.57
N VAL A 252 -8.36 1.28 30.13
CA VAL A 252 -7.21 0.91 30.96
C VAL A 252 -6.52 2.18 31.43
N LYS A 253 -6.19 2.27 32.72
CA LYS A 253 -5.43 3.38 33.31
C LYS A 253 -4.02 2.92 33.65
N VAL A 254 -3.02 3.68 33.24
CA VAL A 254 -1.62 3.50 33.58
C VAL A 254 -1.18 4.68 34.44
N PHE A 255 -0.47 4.37 35.52
CA PHE A 255 0.04 5.37 36.46
C PHE A 255 1.56 5.27 36.55
N ASN A 256 2.22 6.42 36.53
CA ASN A 256 3.67 6.58 36.69
C ASN A 256 4.50 5.69 35.76
N GLU A 257 4.13 5.59 34.48
CA GLU A 257 5.02 4.96 33.50
C GLU A 257 6.26 5.82 33.34
N GLU A 258 7.42 5.26 33.68
CA GLU A 258 8.70 5.95 33.57
C GLU A 258 9.21 5.95 32.14
N LEU A 259 9.49 7.16 31.63
CA LEU A 259 10.33 7.40 30.47
C LEU A 259 11.67 7.93 30.98
N SER A 260 12.70 7.07 30.97
CA SER A 260 14.02 7.39 31.52
C SER A 260 14.77 8.50 30.78
N SER A 261 14.37 8.78 29.54
CA SER A 261 14.81 9.92 28.73
C SER A 261 13.69 10.30 27.77
N VAL A 262 13.56 11.59 27.47
CA VAL A 262 12.52 12.11 26.58
C VAL A 262 13.16 12.70 25.33
N GLN A 263 12.88 12.09 24.19
CA GLN A 263 13.35 12.54 22.89
C GLN A 263 12.71 13.89 22.52
N ILE A 264 13.43 14.70 21.76
CA ILE A 264 12.83 15.90 21.14
C ILE A 264 11.67 15.45 20.25
N PHE A 265 10.53 16.12 20.37
CA PHE A 265 9.38 15.84 19.52
C PHE A 265 9.68 16.19 18.05
N LYS A 266 9.67 15.20 17.18
CA LYS A 266 9.93 15.37 15.73
C LYS A 266 8.63 15.70 15.00
N ALA A 267 8.25 16.98 14.97
CA ALA A 267 6.94 17.39 14.42
C ALA A 267 6.68 16.90 12.97
N SER A 268 7.71 16.86 12.13
CA SER A 268 7.65 16.40 10.73
C SER A 268 7.84 14.87 10.56
N GLY A 269 8.13 14.15 11.64
CA GLY A 269 8.33 12.70 11.60
C GLY A 269 7.02 11.91 11.49
N PRO A 270 7.08 10.62 11.12
CA PRO A 270 5.89 9.77 11.17
C PRO A 270 5.43 9.60 12.62
N GLY A 271 4.11 9.52 12.83
CA GLY A 271 3.51 9.54 14.18
C GLY A 271 4.11 8.54 15.18
N TRP A 272 4.47 7.33 14.71
CA TRP A 272 5.09 6.27 15.52
C TRP A 272 6.57 6.51 15.89
N ASP A 273 7.20 7.56 15.36
CA ASP A 273 8.60 7.95 15.62
C ASP A 273 8.75 9.44 16.01
N LYS A 274 7.64 10.16 16.28
CA LYS A 274 7.72 11.56 16.72
C LYS A 274 8.33 11.71 18.12
N GLY A 275 8.32 10.66 18.94
CA GLY A 275 8.90 10.67 20.27
C GLY A 275 8.93 9.27 20.90
N ASN A 276 9.06 9.23 22.22
CA ASN A 276 9.01 8.00 23.01
C ASN A 276 7.63 7.34 22.92
N ARG A 277 7.59 6.01 22.87
CA ARG A 277 6.34 5.23 22.84
C ARG A 277 5.90 4.88 24.25
N LEU A 278 4.61 5.06 24.54
CA LEU A 278 4.00 4.57 25.78
C LEU A 278 3.76 3.06 25.68
N LYS A 279 4.22 2.29 26.67
CA LYS A 279 4.18 0.82 26.66
C LYS A 279 2.78 0.25 26.56
N GLY A 280 1.81 0.86 27.26
CA GLY A 280 0.41 0.44 27.27
C GLY A 280 -0.31 0.66 25.93
N ILE A 281 0.20 1.57 25.09
CA ILE A 281 -0.33 1.83 23.74
C ILE A 281 0.48 1.06 22.70
N TYR A 282 1.77 0.91 22.97
CA TYR A 282 2.80 0.36 22.11
C TYR A 282 2.86 1.09 20.76
N MET A 283 2.08 0.64 19.78
CA MET A 283 1.94 1.21 18.45
C MET A 283 0.50 1.09 17.93
N THR A 284 -0.48 0.94 18.81
CA THR A 284 -1.89 0.85 18.42
C THR A 284 -2.42 2.25 18.18
N PRO A 285 -2.70 2.63 16.92
CA PRO A 285 -3.21 3.96 16.65
C PRO A 285 -4.62 4.12 17.23
N ASP A 286 -4.97 5.35 17.60
CA ASP A 286 -6.29 5.76 18.08
C ASP A 286 -6.71 5.10 19.40
N ALA A 287 -5.76 4.46 20.10
CA ALA A 287 -5.97 3.84 21.41
C ALA A 287 -5.86 4.84 22.57
N LEU A 288 -5.07 5.90 22.41
CA LEU A 288 -4.82 6.88 23.47
C LEU A 288 -6.05 7.76 23.74
N GLU A 289 -6.45 7.90 25.01
CA GLU A 289 -7.31 9.00 25.44
C GLU A 289 -6.42 10.22 25.71
N VAL A 290 -6.18 11.05 24.69
CA VAL A 290 -5.15 12.11 24.74
C VAL A 290 -5.32 13.07 25.92
N ASP A 291 -6.56 13.42 26.26
CA ASP A 291 -6.87 14.33 27.38
C ASP A 291 -6.57 13.73 28.77
N SER A 292 -6.28 12.43 28.83
CA SER A 292 -5.89 11.74 30.07
C SER A 292 -4.39 11.81 30.38
N VAL A 293 -3.57 12.30 29.44
CA VAL A 293 -2.11 12.31 29.59
C VAL A 293 -1.69 13.37 30.61
N VAL A 294 -0.97 12.93 31.64
CA VAL A 294 -0.35 13.81 32.64
C VAL A 294 1.11 13.42 32.77
N VAL A 295 2.01 14.37 32.49
CA VAL A 295 3.46 14.18 32.60
C VAL A 295 3.98 14.91 33.83
N ARG A 296 4.83 14.24 34.61
CA ARG A 296 5.51 14.81 35.79
C ARG A 296 7.00 14.51 35.75
N ASN A 297 7.85 15.37 36.30
CA ASN A 297 9.24 15.01 36.56
C ASN A 297 9.38 14.09 37.78
N GLN A 298 10.62 13.68 38.05
CA GLN A 298 11.05 12.94 39.25
C GLN A 298 10.69 13.57 40.60
N HIS A 299 10.35 14.87 40.64
CA HIS A 299 9.91 15.54 41.87
C HIS A 299 8.38 15.64 41.98
N GLY A 300 7.64 15.04 41.04
CA GLY A 300 6.18 15.09 40.99
C GLY A 300 5.61 16.41 40.48
N VAL A 301 6.44 17.30 39.93
CA VAL A 301 5.99 18.57 39.34
C VAL A 301 5.39 18.30 37.97
N GLY A 302 4.15 18.77 37.75
CA GLY A 302 3.44 18.62 36.49
C GLY A 302 4.07 19.45 35.37
N MET A 303 4.16 18.84 34.18
CA MET A 303 4.63 19.46 32.95
C MET A 303 3.45 19.94 32.11
N GLU A 304 3.65 21.02 31.34
CA GLU A 304 2.60 21.63 30.51
C GLU A 304 2.68 21.14 29.05
N LEU A 305 1.55 20.63 28.54
CA LEU A 305 1.41 20.25 27.14
C LEU A 305 1.55 21.47 26.23
N GLY A 306 2.32 21.34 25.14
CA GLY A 306 2.60 22.43 24.19
C GLY A 306 3.78 23.32 24.60
N ARG A 307 4.13 23.37 25.89
CA ARG A 307 5.29 24.12 26.40
C ARG A 307 6.47 23.23 26.73
N ASP A 308 6.23 22.17 27.49
CA ASP A 308 7.27 21.29 28.02
C ASP A 308 7.37 19.99 27.20
N TYR A 309 6.23 19.47 26.73
CA TYR A 309 6.14 18.27 25.91
C TYR A 309 5.01 18.36 24.88
N LEU A 310 5.06 17.49 23.88
CA LEU A 310 4.05 17.28 22.85
C LEU A 310 3.68 15.79 22.78
N VAL A 311 2.46 15.53 22.32
CA VAL A 311 1.90 14.17 22.16
C VAL A 311 1.39 14.02 20.73
N ASP A 312 1.72 12.91 20.07
CA ASP A 312 1.01 12.51 18.86
C ASP A 312 -0.32 11.86 19.26
N PRO A 313 -1.48 12.47 18.97
CA PRO A 313 -2.77 12.00 19.49
C PRO A 313 -3.18 10.65 18.88
N ARG A 314 -2.67 10.32 17.70
CA ARG A 314 -3.00 9.08 16.99
C ARG A 314 -2.13 7.93 17.50
N TRP A 315 -0.83 8.09 17.55
CA TRP A 315 0.12 7.02 17.87
C TRP A 315 0.53 6.97 19.34
N GLY A 316 0.16 7.98 20.13
CA GLY A 316 0.48 8.08 21.55
C GLY A 316 1.98 8.19 21.83
N THR A 317 2.75 8.77 20.91
CA THR A 317 4.15 9.09 21.15
C THR A 317 4.28 10.42 21.89
N ILE A 318 5.22 10.50 22.82
CA ILE A 318 5.49 11.69 23.64
C ILE A 318 6.92 12.15 23.41
N GLY A 319 7.11 13.44 23.16
CA GLY A 319 8.43 14.05 23.04
C GLY A 319 8.50 15.39 23.75
N ARG A 320 9.68 15.77 24.23
CA ARG A 320 9.91 17.08 24.85
C ARG A 320 9.97 18.17 23.78
N VAL A 321 9.56 19.38 24.16
CA VAL A 321 9.74 20.57 23.34
C VAL A 321 11.19 21.03 23.43
N GLU A 322 11.80 21.40 22.30
CA GLU A 322 13.15 21.95 22.30
C GLU A 322 13.17 23.31 23.02
N GLY A 323 14.08 23.47 23.99
CA GLY A 323 14.12 24.64 24.87
C GLY A 323 13.04 24.65 25.98
N GLY A 324 12.22 23.60 26.08
CA GLY A 324 11.27 23.40 27.19
C GLY A 324 11.96 23.03 28.50
N SER A 325 11.17 22.81 29.56
CA SER A 325 11.69 22.54 30.90
C SER A 325 12.21 21.11 31.13
N ILE A 326 11.85 20.15 30.27
CA ILE A 326 12.30 18.75 30.38
C ILE A 326 13.70 18.60 29.78
N GLY A 327 14.67 18.18 30.60
CA GLY A 327 16.02 17.86 30.14
C GLY A 327 16.11 16.61 29.26
N ALA A 328 17.18 16.47 28.47
CA ALA A 328 17.35 15.32 27.57
C ALA A 328 17.46 13.96 28.31
N ASP A 329 18.14 13.97 29.46
CA ASP A 329 18.36 12.82 30.33
C ASP A 329 17.48 12.87 31.59
N GLU A 330 16.53 13.80 31.65
CA GLU A 330 15.61 13.91 32.78
C GLU A 330 14.49 12.88 32.64
N PRO A 331 14.31 11.99 33.63
CA PRO A 331 13.20 11.05 33.59
C PRO A 331 11.88 11.76 33.87
N VAL A 332 10.84 11.34 33.15
CA VAL A 332 9.46 11.75 33.40
C VAL A 332 8.57 10.55 33.68
N TYR A 333 7.49 10.81 34.39
CA TYR A 333 6.48 9.84 34.78
C TYR A 333 5.16 10.23 34.14
N VAL A 334 4.58 9.30 33.39
CA VAL A 334 3.38 9.55 32.59
C VAL A 334 2.22 8.75 33.15
N ASP A 335 1.15 9.45 33.54
CA ASP A 335 -0.18 8.84 33.70
C ASP A 335 -0.94 9.01 32.40
N TYR A 336 -1.66 7.97 31.98
CA TYR A 336 -2.51 8.03 30.80
C TYR A 336 -3.54 6.91 30.83
N SER A 337 -4.54 7.04 29.98
CA SER A 337 -5.55 6.02 29.74
C SER A 337 -5.61 5.65 28.26
N PHE A 338 -5.93 4.38 27.99
CA PHE A 338 -6.05 3.89 26.63
C PHE A 338 -7.14 2.82 26.52
N TYR A 339 -7.55 2.54 25.28
CA TYR A 339 -8.49 1.49 24.92
C TYR A 339 -7.77 0.38 24.15
N PRO A 340 -7.82 -0.89 24.60
CA PRO A 340 -7.16 -2.00 23.94
C PRO A 340 -7.89 -2.43 22.67
N GLN A 341 -7.47 -3.55 22.07
CA GLN A 341 -8.18 -4.27 21.03
C GLN A 341 -8.84 -5.53 21.61
N ARG A 342 -9.97 -5.96 21.04
CA ARG A 342 -10.65 -7.22 21.42
C ARG A 342 -11.33 -7.81 20.19
N ILE A 343 -11.26 -9.13 20.04
CA ILE A 343 -12.10 -9.86 19.08
C ILE A 343 -13.07 -10.71 19.87
N ASP A 344 -14.36 -10.47 19.69
CA ASP A 344 -15.43 -11.35 20.17
C ASP A 344 -15.87 -12.28 19.03
N SER A 345 -16.55 -13.38 19.35
CA SER A 345 -17.01 -14.34 18.35
C SER A 345 -18.46 -14.74 18.54
N VAL A 346 -19.12 -15.05 17.42
CA VAL A 346 -20.41 -15.75 17.39
C VAL A 346 -20.16 -17.19 16.97
N PHE A 347 -20.74 -18.13 17.71
CA PHE A 347 -20.66 -19.56 17.48
C PHE A 347 -22.04 -20.14 17.22
N LEU A 348 -22.12 -21.13 16.33
CA LEU A 348 -23.27 -21.98 16.09
C LEU A 348 -23.03 -23.34 16.74
N LYS A 349 -24.02 -23.85 17.48
CA LYS A 349 -24.03 -25.22 18.00
C LYS A 349 -25.46 -25.71 18.13
N ASN A 350 -25.77 -26.85 17.53
CA ASN A 350 -27.10 -27.49 17.56
C ASN A 350 -28.26 -26.52 17.23
N GLY A 351 -28.13 -25.77 16.13
CA GLY A 351 -29.16 -24.81 15.70
C GLY A 351 -29.31 -23.56 16.56
N GLN A 352 -28.41 -23.32 17.52
CA GLN A 352 -28.44 -22.14 18.40
C GLN A 352 -27.15 -21.30 18.25
N LEU A 353 -27.31 -19.97 18.30
CA LEU A 353 -26.19 -19.02 18.27
C LEU A 353 -25.78 -18.60 19.68
N TYR A 354 -24.47 -18.46 19.88
CA TYR A 354 -23.85 -18.04 21.14
C TYR A 354 -22.85 -16.93 20.86
N TYR A 355 -22.87 -15.87 21.68
CA TYR A 355 -21.87 -14.82 21.65
C TYR A 355 -20.87 -15.03 22.80
N ARG A 356 -19.58 -14.93 22.48
CA ARG A 356 -18.49 -15.03 23.46
C ARG A 356 -17.58 -13.82 23.33
N GLU A 357 -17.46 -13.09 24.44
CA GLU A 357 -16.52 -11.97 24.55
C GLU A 357 -15.08 -12.48 24.56
N GLY A 358 -14.19 -11.80 23.83
CA GLY A 358 -12.77 -12.10 23.79
C GLY A 358 -11.97 -11.51 24.95
N LYS A 359 -10.65 -11.73 24.92
CA LYS A 359 -9.73 -11.11 25.87
C LYS A 359 -9.14 -9.83 25.28
N PRO A 360 -9.20 -8.67 25.98
CA PRO A 360 -8.57 -7.46 25.51
C PRO A 360 -7.04 -7.57 25.51
N LEU A 361 -6.40 -7.09 24.45
CA LEU A 361 -4.95 -7.02 24.26
C LEU A 361 -4.57 -5.68 23.61
N VAL A 362 -3.39 -5.13 23.91
CA VAL A 362 -2.93 -3.86 23.32
C VAL A 362 -2.80 -3.98 21.80
N THR A 363 -2.20 -5.08 21.34
CA THR A 363 -2.07 -5.48 19.94
C THR A 363 -2.40 -6.96 19.80
N GLN A 364 -2.56 -7.43 18.57
CA GLN A 364 -2.71 -8.85 18.25
C GLN A 364 -3.89 -9.54 18.96
N ALA A 365 -5.04 -8.85 19.05
CA ALA A 365 -6.26 -9.42 19.59
C ALA A 365 -6.61 -10.74 18.86
N ARG A 366 -7.01 -11.76 19.62
CA ARG A 366 -7.33 -13.09 19.10
C ARG A 366 -8.81 -13.40 19.34
N PRO A 367 -9.49 -14.05 18.39
CA PRO A 367 -10.84 -14.54 18.66
C PRO A 367 -10.79 -15.59 19.79
N PRO A 368 -11.82 -15.65 20.66
CA PRO A 368 -11.92 -16.72 21.64
C PRO A 368 -12.00 -18.09 20.95
N GLU A 369 -11.44 -19.11 21.58
CA GLU A 369 -11.45 -20.48 21.04
C GLU A 369 -12.88 -21.04 20.95
N ALA A 370 -13.11 -21.93 19.98
CA ALA A 370 -14.35 -22.69 19.87
C ALA A 370 -14.33 -23.84 20.89
N GLU A 371 -15.45 -24.09 21.55
CA GLU A 371 -15.64 -25.30 22.35
C GLU A 371 -16.02 -26.49 21.46
N SER A 372 -15.97 -27.70 22.02
CA SER A 372 -16.34 -28.92 21.27
C SER A 372 -17.76 -28.81 20.69
N GLY A 373 -17.86 -29.02 19.37
CA GLY A 373 -19.11 -28.98 18.61
C GLY A 373 -19.57 -27.56 18.24
N GLU A 374 -18.83 -26.52 18.58
CA GLU A 374 -19.10 -25.16 18.12
C GLU A 374 -18.44 -24.88 16.77
N VAL A 375 -19.18 -24.20 15.90
CA VAL A 375 -18.66 -23.64 14.65
C VAL A 375 -18.66 -22.13 14.77
N ARG A 376 -17.49 -21.50 14.64
CA ARG A 376 -17.42 -20.03 14.60
C ARG A 376 -18.03 -19.54 13.29
N VAL A 377 -18.97 -18.61 13.37
CA VAL A 377 -19.68 -18.06 12.19
C VAL A 377 -19.39 -16.58 11.96
N ALA A 378 -18.93 -15.85 12.97
CA ALA A 378 -18.50 -14.47 12.82
C ALA A 378 -17.56 -14.02 13.94
N ASN A 379 -16.83 -12.94 13.67
CA ASN A 379 -16.06 -12.18 14.64
C ASN A 379 -16.53 -10.73 14.72
N ILE A 380 -16.40 -10.12 15.90
CA ILE A 380 -16.62 -8.70 16.14
C ILE A 380 -15.29 -8.11 16.60
N PHE A 381 -14.70 -7.24 15.80
CA PHE A 381 -13.42 -6.61 16.13
C PHE A 381 -13.63 -5.21 16.67
N LEU A 382 -13.14 -4.98 17.89
CA LEU A 382 -13.10 -3.69 18.55
C LEU A 382 -11.65 -3.22 18.67
N SER A 383 -11.40 -1.94 18.41
CA SER A 383 -10.06 -1.38 18.47
C SER A 383 -10.10 0.10 18.82
N GLY A 384 -9.34 0.49 19.84
CA GLY A 384 -9.22 1.87 20.25
C GLY A 384 -10.52 2.44 20.81
N ARG A 385 -10.61 3.77 20.89
CA ARG A 385 -11.80 4.43 21.41
C ARG A 385 -12.96 4.33 20.40
N GLN A 386 -14.07 3.76 20.83
CA GLN A 386 -15.30 3.67 20.06
C GLN A 386 -16.50 4.09 20.91
N GLU A 387 -17.42 4.87 20.33
CA GLU A 387 -18.64 5.31 21.01
C GLU A 387 -19.80 4.32 20.80
N LEU A 388 -19.80 3.64 19.65
CA LEU A 388 -20.82 2.69 19.22
C LEU A 388 -20.24 1.65 18.26
N LEU A 389 -20.98 0.56 18.06
CA LEU A 389 -20.73 -0.42 17.01
C LEU A 389 -21.08 0.15 15.63
N THR A 390 -20.24 -0.16 14.66
CA THR A 390 -20.46 0.12 13.25
C THR A 390 -20.42 -1.19 12.46
N GLU A 391 -20.91 -1.16 11.21
CA GLU A 391 -20.76 -2.31 10.31
C GLU A 391 -19.27 -2.67 10.09
N GLY A 392 -18.35 -1.73 10.25
CA GLY A 392 -16.90 -1.96 10.18
C GLY A 392 -16.39 -2.96 11.22
N ASN A 393 -17.11 -3.14 12.34
CA ASN A 393 -16.72 -4.06 13.40
C ASN A 393 -17.06 -5.54 13.09
N PHE A 394 -17.93 -5.80 12.11
CA PHE A 394 -18.45 -7.14 11.84
C PHE A 394 -17.65 -7.88 10.78
N TYR A 395 -17.14 -9.06 11.13
CA TYR A 395 -16.38 -9.95 10.25
C TYR A 395 -17.08 -11.32 10.18
N PRO A 396 -18.12 -11.47 9.33
CA PRO A 396 -18.72 -12.78 9.08
C PRO A 396 -17.67 -13.74 8.49
N ILE A 397 -17.76 -15.02 8.84
CA ILE A 397 -16.88 -16.04 8.30
C ILE A 397 -17.52 -16.58 7.02
N LEU A 398 -16.89 -16.24 5.90
CA LEU A 398 -17.23 -16.69 4.55
C LEU A 398 -16.39 -17.91 4.17
N GLU A 399 -15.15 -17.95 4.66
CA GLU A 399 -14.14 -18.94 4.34
C GLU A 399 -13.49 -19.44 5.64
N THR A 400 -13.30 -20.74 5.80
CA THR A 400 -12.63 -21.36 6.95
C THR A 400 -11.11 -21.37 6.80
N SER A 401 -10.62 -21.20 5.58
CA SER A 401 -9.21 -21.11 5.22
C SER A 401 -9.06 -20.41 3.87
N TYR A 402 -7.83 -20.02 3.52
CA TYR A 402 -7.57 -19.52 2.16
C TYR A 402 -7.89 -20.63 1.14
N PRO A 403 -8.75 -20.39 0.12
CA PRO A 403 -9.09 -21.39 -0.88
C PRO A 403 -7.81 -21.81 -1.60
N ILE A 404 -7.35 -23.01 -1.26
CA ILE A 404 -6.02 -23.48 -1.63
C ILE A 404 -5.97 -23.61 -3.13
N ARG A 405 -5.00 -22.93 -3.72
CA ARG A 405 -4.58 -23.10 -5.10
C ARG A 405 -3.17 -23.63 -5.10
N PRO A 406 -2.98 -24.95 -5.04
CA PRO A 406 -1.68 -25.50 -5.33
C PRO A 406 -1.42 -25.17 -6.80
N ASN A 407 -0.48 -24.26 -7.04
CA ASN A 407 0.04 -24.00 -8.39
C ASN A 407 1.52 -24.36 -8.35
N PRO A 408 1.85 -25.66 -8.31
CA PRO A 408 3.22 -26.09 -8.20
C PRO A 408 3.94 -25.76 -9.50
N VAL A 409 4.66 -24.63 -9.50
CA VAL A 409 5.44 -24.14 -10.63
C VAL A 409 6.93 -24.45 -10.49
N ALA A 410 7.38 -24.94 -9.33
CA ALA A 410 8.79 -25.19 -9.05
C ALA A 410 9.43 -26.17 -10.04
N ASP A 411 8.69 -27.17 -10.53
CA ASP A 411 9.21 -28.10 -11.55
C ASP A 411 9.55 -27.42 -12.87
N GLU A 412 8.78 -26.41 -13.24
CA GLU A 412 8.97 -25.67 -14.49
C GLU A 412 9.98 -24.52 -14.32
N LEU A 413 9.90 -23.82 -13.19
CA LEU A 413 10.57 -22.53 -12.99
C LEU A 413 11.78 -22.60 -12.05
N LEU A 414 11.94 -23.69 -11.30
CA LEU A 414 13.07 -23.94 -10.38
C LEU A 414 13.70 -25.34 -10.62
N PRO A 415 14.02 -25.72 -11.87
CA PRO A 415 14.46 -27.07 -12.21
C PRO A 415 15.71 -27.53 -11.44
N GLU A 416 16.68 -26.66 -11.18
CA GLU A 416 17.91 -27.03 -10.47
C GLU A 416 17.68 -27.22 -8.97
N THR A 417 16.82 -26.38 -8.38
CA THR A 417 16.33 -26.57 -7.00
C THR A 417 15.59 -27.89 -6.88
N MET A 418 14.63 -28.16 -7.78
CA MET A 418 13.84 -29.39 -7.73
C MET A 418 14.69 -30.63 -7.95
N LYS A 419 15.69 -30.57 -8.83
CA LYS A 419 16.67 -31.64 -9.01
C LYS A 419 17.41 -31.93 -7.72
N LYS A 420 17.95 -30.90 -7.04
CA LYS A 420 18.66 -31.08 -5.76
C LYS A 420 17.75 -31.63 -4.66
N LEU A 421 16.52 -31.14 -4.57
CA LEU A 421 15.53 -31.63 -3.60
C LEU A 421 15.22 -33.12 -3.81
N ARG A 422 14.96 -33.53 -5.05
CA ARG A 422 14.61 -34.93 -5.38
C ARG A 422 15.78 -35.88 -5.24
N ASP A 423 16.96 -35.49 -5.71
CA ASP A 423 18.16 -36.34 -5.72
C ASP A 423 18.84 -36.48 -4.34
N GLY A 424 18.34 -35.78 -3.31
CA GLY A 424 18.99 -35.74 -1.99
C GLY A 424 20.27 -34.88 -1.97
N GLY A 425 20.38 -33.93 -2.89
CA GLY A 425 21.48 -32.97 -2.96
C GLY A 425 21.48 -31.97 -1.81
N THR A 426 22.55 -31.17 -1.74
CA THR A 426 22.60 -30.00 -0.85
C THR A 426 22.03 -28.78 -1.57
N LEU A 427 20.97 -28.18 -1.05
CA LEU A 427 20.36 -26.95 -1.53
C LEU A 427 20.76 -25.78 -0.61
N ARG A 428 21.45 -24.77 -1.13
CA ARG A 428 21.83 -23.55 -0.42
C ARG A 428 20.83 -22.44 -0.72
N VAL A 429 19.98 -22.15 0.27
CA VAL A 429 18.94 -21.11 0.20
C VAL A 429 19.44 -19.84 0.85
N LEU A 430 19.33 -18.70 0.16
CA LEU A 430 19.50 -17.38 0.71
C LEU A 430 18.13 -16.71 0.87
N ALA A 431 17.68 -16.50 2.11
CA ALA A 431 16.58 -15.60 2.39
C ALA A 431 17.14 -14.16 2.47
N TRP A 432 16.69 -13.30 1.56
CA TRP A 432 17.20 -11.94 1.41
C TRP A 432 16.06 -10.92 1.57
N GLY A 433 16.22 -9.92 2.43
CA GLY A 433 15.13 -8.96 2.62
C GLY A 433 15.34 -7.87 3.64
N ASP A 434 14.20 -7.29 4.05
CA ASP A 434 14.15 -6.20 5.02
C ASP A 434 13.87 -6.67 6.46
N SER A 435 13.20 -5.83 7.26
CA SER A 435 12.79 -6.13 8.62
C SER A 435 11.90 -7.36 8.79
N ILE A 436 11.05 -7.69 7.83
CA ILE A 436 10.18 -8.89 7.92
C ILE A 436 11.05 -10.15 7.84
N THR A 437 12.02 -10.16 6.92
CA THR A 437 13.00 -11.25 6.80
C THR A 437 14.01 -11.28 7.96
N ASP A 438 14.45 -10.14 8.48
CA ASP A 438 15.31 -10.06 9.67
C ASP A 438 14.62 -10.67 10.90
N GLY A 439 13.34 -10.35 11.11
CA GLY A 439 12.54 -10.90 12.19
C GLY A 439 13.06 -10.52 13.59
N GLY A 440 13.84 -9.45 13.72
CA GLY A 440 14.37 -8.97 15.01
C GLY A 440 13.30 -8.57 16.03
N TYR A 441 12.05 -8.41 15.59
CA TYR A 441 10.89 -8.13 16.43
C TYR A 441 10.24 -9.39 17.03
N LEU A 442 10.71 -10.59 16.69
CA LEU A 442 10.18 -11.90 17.14
C LEU A 442 11.03 -12.55 18.24
N ARG A 443 11.82 -11.76 18.98
CA ARG A 443 12.82 -12.29 19.94
C ARG A 443 12.21 -13.26 20.96
N GLU A 444 11.00 -12.98 21.43
CA GLU A 444 10.31 -13.83 22.41
C GLU A 444 9.77 -15.13 21.81
N GLU A 445 9.42 -15.13 20.52
CA GLU A 445 8.92 -16.30 19.79
C GLU A 445 10.07 -17.20 19.27
N GLY A 446 11.29 -16.65 19.21
CA GLY A 446 12.50 -17.33 18.76
C GLY A 446 12.66 -17.37 17.24
N GLU A 447 13.82 -17.84 16.78
CA GLU A 447 14.14 -17.85 15.33
C GLU A 447 13.17 -18.70 14.51
N GLY A 448 12.58 -19.75 15.09
CA GLY A 448 11.61 -20.63 14.42
C GLY A 448 10.31 -19.92 14.01
N ALA A 449 10.04 -18.72 14.52
CA ALA A 449 8.91 -17.91 14.09
C ALA A 449 9.12 -17.21 12.74
N ARG A 450 10.37 -17.07 12.28
CA ARG A 450 10.69 -16.39 11.02
C ARG A 450 10.20 -17.20 9.81
N TRP A 451 9.65 -16.54 8.78
CA TRP A 451 9.03 -17.21 7.64
C TRP A 451 10.00 -18.16 6.93
N GLN A 452 11.27 -17.79 6.81
CA GLN A 452 12.28 -18.58 6.11
C GLN A 452 12.63 -19.87 6.85
N ARG A 453 12.54 -19.87 8.20
CA ARG A 453 12.71 -21.07 9.02
C ARG A 453 11.51 -21.98 8.88
N GLN A 454 10.31 -21.42 9.03
CA GLN A 454 9.06 -22.16 8.85
C GLN A 454 8.98 -22.81 7.46
N PHE A 455 9.36 -22.07 6.42
CA PHE A 455 9.42 -22.58 5.05
C PHE A 455 10.42 -23.73 4.90
N VAL A 456 11.68 -23.54 5.31
CA VAL A 456 12.71 -24.58 5.18
C VAL A 456 12.35 -25.84 5.99
N GLU A 457 11.73 -25.70 7.16
CA GLU A 457 11.22 -26.85 7.92
C GLU A 457 10.11 -27.59 7.16
N LYS A 458 9.14 -26.88 6.58
CA LYS A 458 8.07 -27.48 5.76
C LYS A 458 8.64 -28.14 4.50
N LEU A 459 9.61 -27.50 3.84
CA LEU A 459 10.27 -28.02 2.64
C LEU A 459 11.11 -29.26 2.95
N GLN A 460 11.87 -29.25 4.05
CA GLN A 460 12.68 -30.38 4.51
C GLN A 460 11.80 -31.59 4.85
N ARG A 461 10.61 -31.39 5.44
CA ARG A 461 9.66 -32.48 5.68
C ARG A 461 9.13 -33.09 4.38
N ARG A 462 8.93 -32.27 3.34
CA ARG A 462 8.46 -32.71 2.02
C ARG A 462 9.54 -33.42 1.20
N PHE A 463 10.79 -33.03 1.36
CA PHE A 463 11.96 -33.64 0.71
C PHE A 463 12.98 -34.11 1.75
N PRO A 464 12.66 -35.14 2.55
CA PRO A 464 13.47 -35.56 3.69
C PRO A 464 14.89 -36.02 3.32
N GLN A 465 15.11 -36.43 2.07
CA GLN A 465 16.40 -36.85 1.54
C GLN A 465 17.37 -35.68 1.24
N ALA A 466 16.84 -34.48 0.99
CA ALA A 466 17.66 -33.31 0.66
C ALA A 466 18.31 -32.74 1.91
N LYS A 467 19.47 -32.09 1.74
CA LYS A 467 20.08 -31.27 2.79
C LYS A 467 19.86 -29.80 2.46
N ILE A 468 19.03 -29.12 3.23
CA ILE A 468 18.75 -27.70 3.02
C ILE A 468 19.61 -26.85 3.97
N VAL A 469 20.42 -25.95 3.41
CA VAL A 469 21.24 -24.98 4.14
C VAL A 469 20.65 -23.61 3.94
N LEU A 470 20.18 -23.00 5.02
CA LEU A 470 19.60 -21.65 5.01
C LEU A 470 20.63 -20.62 5.48
N VAL A 471 20.82 -19.58 4.69
CA VAL A 471 21.49 -18.32 5.07
C VAL A 471 20.47 -17.20 5.02
N THR A 472 20.54 -16.27 5.97
CA THR A 472 19.71 -15.06 5.97
C THR A 472 20.63 -13.85 5.83
N GLU A 473 20.38 -13.04 4.80
CA GLU A 473 20.94 -11.71 4.63
C GLU A 473 19.77 -10.72 4.72
N ALA A 474 19.63 -10.05 5.86
CA ALA A 474 18.48 -9.19 6.08
C ALA A 474 18.89 -7.88 6.75
N TRP A 475 18.23 -6.79 6.38
CA TRP A 475 18.55 -5.46 6.85
C TRP A 475 17.27 -4.69 7.23
N GLY A 476 17.01 -4.62 8.53
CA GLY A 476 15.80 -3.99 9.06
C GLY A 476 15.62 -2.53 8.65
N GLY A 477 14.41 -2.19 8.19
CA GLY A 477 14.03 -0.83 7.82
C GLY A 477 14.64 -0.32 6.50
N ARG A 478 15.20 -1.22 5.68
CA ARG A 478 15.84 -0.90 4.41
C ARG A 478 15.14 -1.50 3.21
N ASN A 479 15.52 -1.04 2.02
CA ASN A 479 14.98 -1.43 0.73
C ASN A 479 16.12 -1.84 -0.23
N THR A 480 15.79 -2.22 -1.47
CA THR A 480 16.80 -2.64 -2.45
C THR A 480 17.78 -1.51 -2.85
N ASN A 481 17.37 -0.23 -2.83
CA ASN A 481 18.30 0.87 -3.10
C ASN A 481 19.38 0.98 -2.02
N ASP A 482 19.05 0.76 -0.74
CA ASP A 482 20.03 0.79 0.35
C ASP A 482 21.13 -0.27 0.14
N TYR A 483 20.74 -1.50 -0.22
CA TYR A 483 21.69 -2.60 -0.51
C TYR A 483 22.64 -2.28 -1.68
N PHE A 484 22.16 -1.57 -2.70
CA PHE A 484 22.99 -1.14 -3.83
C PHE A 484 23.84 0.09 -3.51
N GLY A 485 23.37 0.97 -2.62
CA GLY A 485 24.01 2.25 -2.32
C GLY A 485 25.19 2.14 -1.37
N VAL A 486 25.31 1.06 -0.59
CA VAL A 486 26.40 0.91 0.39
C VAL A 486 27.73 0.49 -0.26
N PRO A 487 28.88 1.00 0.20
CA PRO A 487 30.18 0.69 -0.37
C PRO A 487 30.60 -0.77 -0.14
N ALA A 488 31.62 -1.22 -0.87
CA ALA A 488 32.29 -2.49 -0.63
C ALA A 488 32.80 -2.59 0.82
N GLY A 489 32.76 -3.79 1.39
CA GLY A 489 33.07 -4.06 2.80
C GLY A 489 31.94 -3.76 3.78
N HIS A 490 30.85 -3.12 3.34
CA HIS A 490 29.67 -2.94 4.20
C HIS A 490 29.03 -4.29 4.52
N PRO A 491 28.57 -4.54 5.77
CA PRO A 491 27.96 -5.81 6.17
C PRO A 491 26.76 -6.26 5.33
N HIS A 492 26.12 -5.32 4.64
CA HIS A 492 24.95 -5.54 3.77
C HIS A 492 25.23 -5.17 2.30
N ASN A 493 26.49 -5.17 1.86
CA ASN A 493 26.79 -4.88 0.46
C ASN A 493 26.19 -5.97 -0.45
N TYR A 494 25.34 -5.58 -1.41
CA TYR A 494 24.66 -6.49 -2.30
C TYR A 494 25.59 -7.48 -3.03
N ARG A 495 26.68 -6.97 -3.63
CA ARG A 495 27.60 -7.81 -4.41
C ARG A 495 28.31 -8.83 -3.52
N GLU A 496 28.69 -8.46 -2.32
CA GLU A 496 29.43 -9.33 -1.39
C GLU A 496 28.55 -10.32 -0.64
N LYS A 497 27.30 -9.95 -0.33
CA LYS A 497 26.44 -10.71 0.58
C LYS A 497 25.33 -11.48 -0.12
N VAL A 498 24.94 -11.06 -1.32
CA VAL A 498 23.90 -11.74 -2.10
C VAL A 498 24.52 -12.50 -3.27
N ILE A 499 25.41 -11.85 -4.03
CA ILE A 499 25.96 -12.41 -5.27
C ILE A 499 27.19 -13.29 -5.03
N ALA A 500 28.20 -12.78 -4.32
CA ALA A 500 29.46 -13.51 -4.10
C ALA A 500 29.31 -14.89 -3.43
N PRO A 501 28.34 -15.13 -2.51
CA PRO A 501 28.14 -16.45 -1.91
C PRO A 501 27.65 -17.53 -2.89
N LYS A 502 27.16 -17.14 -4.07
CA LYS A 502 26.62 -18.04 -5.11
C LYS A 502 25.59 -19.03 -4.52
N PRO A 503 24.48 -18.54 -3.93
CA PRO A 503 23.40 -19.41 -3.47
C PRO A 503 22.81 -20.20 -4.64
N ASP A 504 22.15 -21.30 -4.32
CA ASP A 504 21.44 -22.09 -5.33
C ASP A 504 20.04 -21.51 -5.60
N LEU A 505 19.39 -21.06 -4.52
CA LEU A 505 18.08 -20.42 -4.54
C LEU A 505 18.11 -19.15 -3.69
N VAL A 506 17.68 -18.03 -4.26
CA VAL A 506 17.41 -16.79 -3.54
C VAL A 506 15.90 -16.65 -3.35
N ILE A 507 15.47 -16.27 -2.15
CA ILE A 507 14.08 -15.92 -1.87
C ILE A 507 14.09 -14.49 -1.33
N SER A 508 13.52 -13.55 -2.09
CA SER A 508 13.56 -12.14 -1.77
C SER A 508 12.23 -11.60 -1.26
N GLU A 509 12.26 -10.84 -0.18
CA GLU A 509 11.10 -10.15 0.40
C GLU A 509 11.48 -8.71 0.80
N PHE A 510 10.79 -7.74 0.22
CA PHE A 510 11.02 -6.31 0.47
C PHE A 510 9.70 -5.56 0.52
N ILE A 511 9.05 -5.48 1.68
CA ILE A 511 7.88 -4.62 1.83
C ILE A 511 8.24 -3.13 1.73
N ASN A 512 9.45 -2.74 2.14
CA ASN A 512 9.91 -1.35 2.10
C ASN A 512 10.14 -0.80 0.68
N ASP A 513 10.22 -1.67 -0.33
CA ASP A 513 10.23 -1.27 -1.75
C ASP A 513 8.85 -0.76 -2.21
N SER A 514 7.80 -0.84 -1.38
CA SER A 514 6.46 -0.35 -1.79
C SER A 514 6.39 1.16 -2.08
N TRP A 515 7.44 1.92 -1.77
CA TRP A 515 7.61 3.34 -2.13
C TRP A 515 8.32 3.57 -3.45
N HIS A 516 8.88 2.53 -4.06
CA HIS A 516 9.63 2.69 -5.30
C HIS A 516 8.72 3.17 -6.42
N SER A 517 9.21 4.16 -7.17
CA SER A 517 8.66 4.47 -8.49
C SER A 517 8.82 3.25 -9.40
N GLN A 518 8.02 3.20 -10.45
CA GLN A 518 8.14 2.16 -11.47
C GLN A 518 9.55 2.08 -12.06
N GLU A 519 10.19 3.23 -12.32
CA GLU A 519 11.57 3.29 -12.82
C GLU A 519 12.57 2.67 -11.83
N ASN A 520 12.46 3.01 -10.54
CA ASN A 520 13.33 2.43 -9.51
C ASN A 520 13.12 0.92 -9.40
N PHE A 521 11.87 0.47 -9.47
CA PHE A 521 11.52 -0.94 -9.47
C PHE A 521 12.14 -1.67 -10.67
N GLU A 522 11.90 -1.20 -11.89
CA GLU A 522 12.38 -1.83 -13.12
C GLU A 522 13.92 -1.89 -13.16
N ARG A 523 14.59 -0.80 -12.78
CA ARG A 523 16.05 -0.76 -12.67
C ARG A 523 16.56 -1.79 -11.67
N ASN A 524 16.01 -1.81 -10.46
CA ASN A 524 16.53 -2.64 -9.38
C ASN A 524 16.24 -4.12 -9.63
N TYR A 525 15.00 -4.48 -9.95
CA TYR A 525 14.60 -5.87 -10.17
C TYR A 525 15.19 -6.44 -11.47
N GLY A 526 15.35 -5.61 -12.50
CA GLY A 526 16.09 -5.98 -13.72
C GLY A 526 17.58 -6.26 -13.46
N GLN A 527 18.23 -5.45 -12.62
CA GLN A 527 19.61 -5.68 -12.20
C GLN A 527 19.74 -6.98 -11.38
N ILE A 528 18.82 -7.22 -10.43
CA ILE A 528 18.80 -8.45 -9.63
C ILE A 528 18.68 -9.68 -10.52
N LEU A 529 17.72 -9.68 -11.45
CA LEU A 529 17.53 -10.78 -12.39
C LEU A 529 18.81 -11.05 -13.19
N THR A 530 19.44 -10.00 -13.72
CA THR A 530 20.68 -10.11 -14.50
C THR A 530 21.80 -10.75 -13.68
N ASP A 531 21.98 -10.30 -12.43
CA ASP A 531 23.08 -10.75 -11.58
C ASP A 531 22.88 -12.18 -11.04
N LEU A 532 21.64 -12.55 -10.69
CA LEU A 532 21.33 -13.91 -10.24
C LEU A 532 21.48 -14.92 -11.39
N ASN A 533 21.07 -14.55 -12.61
CA ASN A 533 21.30 -15.36 -13.80
C ASN A 533 22.81 -15.55 -14.06
N ALA A 534 23.62 -14.50 -13.89
CA ALA A 534 25.06 -14.56 -14.12
C ALA A 534 25.80 -15.54 -13.18
N ILE A 535 25.25 -15.81 -11.99
CA ILE A 535 25.80 -16.80 -11.04
C ILE A 535 25.08 -18.16 -11.08
N GLY A 536 24.05 -18.30 -11.92
CA GLY A 536 23.24 -19.51 -12.03
C GLY A 536 22.36 -19.78 -10.80
N ALA A 537 21.98 -18.74 -10.05
CA ALA A 537 21.06 -18.85 -8.93
C ALA A 537 19.62 -18.76 -9.42
N GLU A 538 18.74 -19.63 -8.91
CA GLU A 538 17.30 -19.52 -9.12
C GLU A 538 16.70 -18.53 -8.11
N TRP A 539 15.54 -17.96 -8.44
CA TRP A 539 14.96 -16.86 -7.66
C TRP A 539 13.47 -17.05 -7.43
N ILE A 540 13.01 -16.84 -6.20
CA ILE A 540 11.61 -16.66 -5.84
C ILE A 540 11.42 -15.23 -5.32
N VAL A 541 10.40 -14.54 -5.81
CA VAL A 541 9.96 -13.24 -5.29
C VAL A 541 8.75 -13.44 -4.40
N ILE A 542 8.75 -12.85 -3.21
CA ILE A 542 7.57 -12.76 -2.35
C ILE A 542 6.83 -11.46 -2.67
N ALA A 543 5.53 -11.55 -3.00
CA ALA A 543 4.65 -10.39 -2.95
C ALA A 543 4.18 -10.22 -1.49
N PRO A 544 4.71 -9.24 -0.73
CA PRO A 544 4.65 -9.23 0.73
C PRO A 544 3.22 -9.00 1.28
N SER A 545 3.05 -9.25 2.58
CA SER A 545 1.77 -9.06 3.27
C SER A 545 1.25 -7.64 3.18
N TYR A 546 0.00 -7.46 3.60
CA TYR A 546 -0.61 -6.14 3.77
C TYR A 546 0.12 -5.34 4.84
N GLN A 547 -0.01 -4.02 4.76
CA GLN A 547 0.46 -3.09 5.76
C GLN A 547 -0.56 -1.98 6.00
N ARG A 548 -0.54 -1.40 7.20
CA ARG A 548 -1.25 -0.16 7.49
C ARG A 548 -0.55 0.99 6.76
N GLY A 549 -1.32 1.85 6.13
CA GLY A 549 -0.76 2.97 5.37
C GLY A 549 -0.84 2.77 3.86
N TRP A 550 -0.40 3.77 3.09
CA TRP A 550 0.13 3.58 1.73
C TRP A 550 -0.94 3.11 0.74
N GLY A 551 -2.10 3.79 0.76
CA GLY A 551 -3.28 3.42 -0.03
C GLY A 551 -4.23 2.45 0.68
N MET A 552 -3.87 1.96 1.87
CA MET A 552 -4.72 1.15 2.77
C MET A 552 -5.28 1.96 3.96
N GLU A 553 -5.06 3.28 4.00
CA GLU A 553 -5.31 4.16 5.16
C GLU A 553 -6.78 4.34 5.51
N ASP A 554 -7.64 4.32 4.50
CA ASP A 554 -9.08 4.56 4.67
C ASP A 554 -9.90 3.27 4.70
N ALA A 555 -9.24 2.11 4.86
CA ALA A 555 -9.94 0.85 5.10
C ALA A 555 -10.48 0.81 6.54
N THR A 556 -11.43 1.68 6.85
CA THR A 556 -12.31 1.66 8.02
C THR A 556 -12.96 0.29 8.25
N GLY A 557 -12.88 -0.62 7.28
CA GLY A 557 -13.39 -1.98 7.40
C GLY A 557 -12.36 -3.10 7.50
N GLN A 558 -11.06 -2.95 7.19
CA GLN A 558 -10.14 -4.08 6.87
C GLN A 558 -10.82 -5.26 6.13
N LYS A 559 -11.83 -4.93 5.31
CA LYS A 559 -12.80 -5.82 4.65
C LYS A 559 -12.95 -5.36 3.21
N ASN A 560 -13.40 -6.25 2.34
CA ASN A 560 -13.56 -5.99 0.90
C ASN A 560 -12.25 -5.55 0.23
N ILE A 561 -11.12 -6.05 0.76
CA ILE A 561 -9.76 -5.75 0.31
C ILE A 561 -9.11 -7.04 -0.23
N ASP A 562 -9.86 -7.84 -0.98
CA ASP A 562 -9.36 -9.09 -1.58
C ASP A 562 -8.18 -8.84 -2.52
N ASP A 563 -8.28 -7.75 -3.28
CA ASP A 563 -7.23 -7.29 -4.18
C ASP A 563 -6.40 -6.21 -3.50
N ASP A 564 -5.09 -6.40 -3.49
CA ASP A 564 -4.14 -5.44 -2.93
C ASP A 564 -4.04 -4.20 -3.83
N PRO A 565 -4.37 -2.99 -3.32
CA PRO A 565 -4.38 -1.78 -4.12
C PRO A 565 -2.99 -1.18 -4.34
N ARG A 566 -1.93 -1.70 -3.69
CA ARG A 566 -0.58 -1.14 -3.81
C ARG A 566 -0.01 -1.43 -5.20
N ALA A 567 0.40 -0.39 -5.91
CA ALA A 567 1.01 -0.50 -7.24
C ALA A 567 2.23 -1.44 -7.25
N TYR A 568 3.03 -1.41 -6.18
CA TYR A 568 4.18 -2.30 -6.01
C TYR A 568 3.86 -3.78 -6.12
N ILE A 569 2.74 -4.23 -5.55
CA ILE A 569 2.34 -5.64 -5.62
C ILE A 569 1.99 -6.03 -7.05
N ALA A 570 1.31 -5.15 -7.78
CA ALA A 570 1.03 -5.39 -9.19
C ALA A 570 2.32 -5.39 -10.04
N MET A 571 3.28 -4.50 -9.75
CA MET A 571 4.59 -4.51 -10.41
C MET A 571 5.35 -5.83 -10.17
N LEU A 572 5.39 -6.33 -8.93
CA LEU A 572 5.99 -7.63 -8.62
C LEU A 572 5.34 -8.79 -9.38
N ARG A 573 4.00 -8.85 -9.38
CA ARG A 573 3.24 -9.89 -10.09
C ARG A 573 3.52 -9.86 -11.59
N ASN A 574 3.50 -8.68 -12.20
CA ASN A 574 3.75 -8.51 -13.63
C ASN A 574 5.19 -8.84 -14.01
N PHE A 575 6.17 -8.35 -13.24
CA PHE A 575 7.59 -8.66 -13.45
C PHE A 575 7.84 -10.15 -13.34
N SER A 576 7.30 -10.81 -12.31
CA SER A 576 7.44 -12.24 -12.10
C SER A 576 6.87 -13.05 -13.27
N SER A 577 5.67 -12.67 -13.74
CA SER A 577 5.04 -13.29 -14.91
C SER A 577 5.88 -13.10 -16.18
N ALA A 578 6.28 -11.87 -16.48
CA ALA A 578 7.02 -11.51 -17.70
C ALA A 578 8.40 -12.19 -17.79
N HIS A 579 9.05 -12.38 -16.65
CA HIS A 579 10.39 -12.98 -16.58
C HIS A 579 10.40 -14.45 -16.15
N ARG A 580 9.22 -15.08 -16.03
CA ARG A 580 9.07 -16.48 -15.61
C ARG A 580 9.75 -16.79 -14.27
N ILE A 581 9.59 -15.88 -13.31
CA ILE A 581 10.08 -16.01 -11.94
C ILE A 581 8.89 -16.44 -11.06
N PRO A 582 9.02 -17.47 -10.21
CA PRO A 582 7.99 -17.81 -9.24
C PRO A 582 7.68 -16.65 -8.29
N CYS A 583 6.39 -16.35 -8.12
CA CYS A 583 5.89 -15.38 -7.16
C CYS A 583 5.14 -16.07 -6.03
N ALA A 584 5.67 -16.01 -4.81
CA ALA A 584 4.95 -16.42 -3.61
C ALA A 584 4.02 -15.28 -3.17
N ASP A 585 2.75 -15.37 -3.57
CA ASP A 585 1.77 -14.29 -3.41
C ASP A 585 1.14 -14.27 -2.00
N VAL A 586 1.90 -13.74 -1.03
CA VAL A 586 1.44 -13.58 0.36
C VAL A 586 0.34 -12.52 0.45
N SER A 587 0.47 -11.45 -0.32
CA SER A 587 -0.54 -10.39 -0.45
C SER A 587 -1.93 -10.97 -0.76
N ALA A 588 -2.06 -11.87 -1.74
CA ALA A 588 -3.35 -12.49 -2.08
C ALA A 588 -3.98 -13.28 -0.92
N ARG A 589 -3.15 -13.91 -0.08
CA ARG A 589 -3.63 -14.63 1.12
C ARG A 589 -4.09 -13.66 2.20
N TYR A 590 -3.34 -12.58 2.40
CA TYR A 590 -3.72 -11.51 3.33
C TYR A 590 -5.03 -10.82 2.94
N GLY A 591 -5.26 -10.61 1.64
CA GLY A 591 -6.50 -10.03 1.12
C GLY A 591 -7.76 -10.83 1.49
N ARG A 592 -7.62 -12.11 1.83
CA ARG A 592 -8.74 -12.99 2.21
C ARG A 592 -8.89 -13.22 3.71
N LEU A 593 -8.01 -12.67 4.55
CA LEU A 593 -8.12 -12.84 6.00
C LEU A 593 -9.46 -12.34 6.55
N TRP A 594 -9.99 -11.25 6.00
CA TRP A 594 -11.28 -10.70 6.45
C TRP A 594 -12.45 -11.65 6.18
N ARG A 595 -12.39 -12.43 5.09
CA ARG A 595 -13.36 -13.48 4.76
C ARG A 595 -13.29 -14.65 5.73
N GLN A 596 -12.13 -14.83 6.36
CA GLN A 596 -11.91 -15.81 7.43
C GLN A 596 -12.22 -15.25 8.82
N GLY A 597 -12.84 -14.07 8.89
CA GLY A 597 -13.16 -13.42 10.16
C GLY A 597 -11.97 -12.70 10.80
N ILE A 598 -10.84 -12.53 10.11
CA ILE A 598 -9.58 -12.05 10.69
C ILE A 598 -9.24 -10.66 10.13
N PRO A 599 -9.31 -9.59 10.93
CA PRO A 599 -8.72 -8.30 10.56
C PRO A 599 -7.20 -8.44 10.48
N PHE A 600 -6.58 -8.17 9.32
CA PHE A 600 -5.16 -8.46 9.11
C PHE A 600 -4.23 -7.77 10.13
N LEU A 601 -4.63 -6.62 10.68
CA LEU A 601 -3.84 -5.89 11.68
C LEU A 601 -3.69 -6.64 12.99
N THR A 602 -4.56 -7.61 13.30
CA THR A 602 -4.37 -8.47 14.46
C THR A 602 -3.25 -9.48 14.28
N LEU A 603 -2.74 -9.64 13.05
CA LEU A 603 -1.52 -10.38 12.77
C LEU A 603 -0.27 -9.50 12.83
N MET A 604 -0.39 -8.17 12.99
CA MET A 604 0.75 -7.25 13.01
C MET A 604 1.18 -6.90 14.44
N THR A 605 2.42 -7.26 14.78
CA THR A 605 3.02 -6.97 16.10
C THR A 605 3.09 -5.47 16.40
N ASN A 606 3.40 -4.67 15.38
CA ASN A 606 3.54 -3.22 15.46
C ASN A 606 2.32 -2.46 14.92
N GLN A 607 1.23 -3.16 14.58
CA GLN A 607 0.02 -2.59 13.97
C GLN A 607 0.26 -1.84 12.64
N ILE A 608 1.42 -2.07 12.00
CA ILE A 608 1.82 -1.48 10.73
C ILE A 608 2.07 -2.60 9.72
N ASN A 609 3.19 -3.30 9.82
CA ASN A 609 3.71 -4.17 8.77
C ASN A 609 4.49 -5.39 9.27
N HIS A 610 4.70 -5.57 10.58
CA HIS A 610 5.52 -6.67 11.12
C HIS A 610 4.64 -7.84 11.56
N PRO A 611 4.50 -8.92 10.78
CA PRO A 611 3.60 -10.00 11.12
C PRO A 611 4.12 -10.86 12.28
N ASN A 612 3.25 -11.28 13.18
CA ASN A 612 3.56 -12.28 14.23
C ASN A 612 3.79 -13.67 13.62
N ARG A 613 4.07 -14.69 14.45
CA ARG A 613 4.26 -16.09 14.00
C ARG A 613 3.22 -16.55 12.98
N THR A 614 1.95 -16.34 13.29
CA THR A 614 0.82 -16.79 12.47
C THR A 614 0.78 -16.05 11.15
N GLY A 615 1.04 -14.75 11.16
CA GLY A 615 1.20 -13.97 9.93
C GLY A 615 2.36 -14.47 9.05
N LEU A 616 3.50 -14.83 9.66
CA LEU A 616 4.65 -15.39 8.94
C LEU A 616 4.46 -16.84 8.49
N GLU A 617 3.54 -17.58 9.09
CA GLU A 617 3.17 -18.91 8.59
C GLU A 617 2.52 -18.80 7.20
N ILE A 618 1.72 -17.74 6.95
CA ILE A 618 1.12 -17.46 5.64
C ILE A 618 2.20 -17.26 4.57
N TYR A 619 3.35 -16.68 4.92
CA TYR A 619 4.50 -16.57 4.02
C TYR A 619 5.06 -17.95 3.66
N ALA A 620 5.27 -18.80 4.66
CA ALA A 620 5.75 -20.16 4.44
C ALA A 620 4.76 -20.97 3.60
N ASP A 621 3.45 -20.83 3.83
CA ASP A 621 2.42 -21.53 3.07
C ASP A 621 2.32 -21.03 1.62
N ALA A 622 2.52 -19.72 1.38
CA ALA A 622 2.60 -19.17 0.03
C ALA A 622 3.80 -19.73 -0.74
N LEU A 623 4.97 -19.83 -0.09
CA LEU A 623 6.17 -20.44 -0.67
C LEU A 623 5.96 -21.93 -0.94
N MET A 624 5.42 -22.67 0.03
CA MET A 624 5.17 -24.11 -0.13
C MET A 624 4.20 -24.43 -1.27
N ALA A 625 3.25 -23.54 -1.57
CA ALA A 625 2.32 -23.72 -2.69
C ALA A 625 2.98 -23.69 -4.07
N LEU A 626 4.23 -23.19 -4.18
CA LEU A 626 5.01 -23.25 -5.41
C LEU A 626 5.61 -24.63 -5.68
N PHE A 627 5.72 -25.48 -4.65
CA PHE A 627 6.34 -26.81 -4.74
C PHE A 627 5.26 -27.89 -4.84
N PRO A 628 5.49 -28.94 -5.66
CA PRO A 628 4.56 -30.06 -5.75
C PRO A 628 4.44 -30.78 -4.41
N GLU A 629 3.29 -31.40 -4.17
CA GLU A 629 3.17 -32.42 -3.12
C GLU A 629 4.08 -33.61 -3.46
N SER A 630 4.69 -34.20 -2.43
CA SER A 630 5.64 -35.32 -2.54
C SER A 630 4.94 -36.66 -2.76
#